data_AF-A0A6L5R1Q3-F1
#
_entry.id   AF-A0A6L5R1Q3-F1
#
_cell.length_a   1.000
_cell.length_b   1.000
_cell.length_c   1.000
_cell.angle_alpha   90.00
_cell.angle_beta   90.00
_cell.angle_gamma   90.00
#
_symmetry.space_group_name_H-M   'P 1'
#
loop_
_entity.id
_entity.type
_entity.pdbx_description
1 polymer ?
#
loop_
_entity_poly.entity_id
_entity_poly.type
_entity_poly.pdbx_seq_one_letter_code
_entity_poly.pdbx_strand_id
1 'polypeptide(L)'
;MTDTPFALFDLESVAPRVASALRQPPLPHETRVVADSGDRVAWLRARAQGVTATDAAKLASESSVRAAANEKLYDGRSRGFGGSRYTDHGREREPVIARWARAEHGIAPSSLLFHAESDRRHLATPDGLKVLGDGTLELCEIKTTSKPWRGIPRGYLRQVWWQQYVLGAERTLVVWEQHDGFVPVGDPQCRWVDRDEDQIAQLVRLAGMLLDAMRPQAGRAAAAGVGTAPDRSFYRPGPLA
;
A
#
# COMPACT_ATOMS: atom_id res chain seq x y z
N MET A 1 -44.89 41.19 43.33
CA MET A 1 -44.68 40.60 42.00
C MET A 1 -43.23 40.88 41.62
N THR A 2 -42.35 39.92 41.87
CA THR A 2 -40.91 40.05 41.60
C THR A 2 -40.60 39.39 40.26
N ASP A 3 -40.31 40.23 39.29
CA ASP A 3 -39.89 39.85 37.94
C ASP A 3 -38.40 39.51 37.98
N THR A 4 -38.04 38.25 37.74
CA THR A 4 -36.63 37.82 37.62
C THR A 4 -36.41 37.43 36.16
N PRO A 5 -35.54 38.12 35.40
CA PRO A 5 -35.30 37.77 34.01
C PRO A 5 -34.55 36.43 33.94
N PHE A 6 -35.08 35.50 33.15
CA PHE A 6 -34.40 34.27 32.77
C PHE A 6 -33.07 34.62 32.12
N ALA A 7 -31.96 34.19 32.73
CA ALA A 7 -30.64 34.31 32.16
C ALA A 7 -30.59 33.50 30.85
N LEU A 8 -30.45 34.21 29.73
CA LEU A 8 -30.15 33.63 28.44
C LEU A 8 -28.73 33.04 28.54
N PHE A 9 -28.63 31.73 28.73
CA PHE A 9 -27.35 31.05 28.69
C PHE A 9 -26.72 31.27 27.31
N ASP A 10 -25.49 31.76 27.30
CA ASP A 10 -24.69 31.96 26.10
C ASP A 10 -24.39 30.61 25.42
N LEU A 11 -25.31 30.20 24.55
CA LEU A 11 -25.26 28.97 23.76
C LEU A 11 -24.06 28.94 22.80
N GLU A 12 -23.51 30.09 22.41
CA GLU A 12 -22.34 30.17 21.53
C GLU A 12 -21.06 29.73 22.23
N SER A 13 -20.95 29.93 23.55
CA SER A 13 -19.80 29.47 24.35
C SER A 13 -19.84 27.96 24.68
N VAL A 14 -21.03 27.36 24.72
CA VAL A 14 -21.24 25.96 25.11
C VAL A 14 -21.03 25.01 23.94
N ALA A 15 -21.47 25.39 22.73
CA ALA A 15 -21.35 24.58 21.52
C ALA A 15 -19.91 24.08 21.22
N PRO A 16 -18.85 24.90 21.24
CA PRO A 16 -17.49 24.43 20.96
C PRO A 16 -16.93 23.51 22.06
N ARG A 17 -17.34 23.70 23.33
CA ARG A 17 -16.94 22.81 24.45
C ARG A 17 -17.62 21.46 24.35
N VAL A 18 -18.90 21.42 24.01
CA VAL A 18 -19.65 20.18 23.77
C VAL A 18 -19.09 19.46 22.54
N ALA A 19 -18.80 20.18 21.45
CA ALA A 19 -18.18 19.60 20.25
C ALA A 19 -16.78 19.02 20.52
N SER A 20 -15.97 19.67 21.36
CA SER A 20 -14.66 19.13 21.77
C SER A 20 -14.79 17.96 22.74
N ALA A 21 -15.78 17.96 23.64
CA ALA A 21 -16.02 16.87 24.59
C ALA A 21 -16.63 15.62 23.92
N LEU A 22 -17.35 15.79 22.81
CA LEU A 22 -17.90 14.71 21.99
C LEU A 22 -16.93 14.21 20.91
N ARG A 23 -15.79 14.88 20.73
CA ARG A 23 -14.79 14.47 19.73
C ARG A 23 -14.13 13.19 20.23
N GLN A 24 -14.56 12.05 19.68
CA GLN A 24 -13.87 10.79 19.91
C GLN A 24 -12.40 10.94 19.50
N PRO A 25 -11.46 10.37 20.28
CA PRO A 25 -10.06 10.37 19.88
C PRO A 25 -9.93 9.71 18.49
N PRO A 26 -9.04 10.21 17.62
CA PRO A 26 -8.87 9.62 16.31
C PRO A 26 -8.45 8.16 16.45
N LEU A 27 -8.95 7.32 15.55
CA LEU A 27 -8.61 5.91 15.54
C LEU A 27 -7.13 5.74 15.15
N PRO A 28 -6.46 4.65 15.58
CA PRO A 28 -5.01 4.50 15.39
C PRO A 28 -4.52 4.59 13.94
N HIS A 29 -5.35 4.23 12.95
CA HIS A 29 -4.97 4.31 11.53
C HIS A 29 -5.13 5.73 10.95
N GLU A 30 -6.02 6.56 11.51
CA GLU A 30 -6.31 7.91 11.01
C GLU A 30 -5.12 8.86 11.18
N THR A 31 -4.29 8.63 12.19
CA THR A 31 -3.06 9.40 12.44
C THR A 31 -1.87 8.98 11.58
N ARG A 32 -2.03 7.91 10.78
CA ARG A 32 -0.96 7.28 9.98
C ARG A 32 -1.15 7.42 8.46
N VAL A 33 -2.04 8.31 8.04
CA VAL A 33 -2.23 8.67 6.62
C VAL A 33 -0.98 9.41 6.10
N VAL A 34 -0.47 8.96 4.96
CA VAL A 34 0.76 9.48 4.31
C VAL A 34 0.43 10.29 3.06
N ALA A 35 -0.52 9.84 2.25
CA ALA A 35 -0.89 10.44 0.98
C ALA A 35 -2.29 9.99 0.54
N ASP A 36 -2.85 10.65 -0.46
CA ASP A 36 -4.08 10.24 -1.16
C ASP A 36 -3.74 9.98 -2.63
N SER A 37 -4.28 8.90 -3.23
CA SER A 37 -4.07 8.61 -4.65
C SER A 37 -4.60 9.70 -5.61
N GLY A 38 -5.48 10.58 -5.14
CA GLY A 38 -5.93 11.79 -5.85
C GLY A 38 -4.78 12.75 -6.17
N ASP A 39 -3.75 12.83 -5.32
CA ASP A 39 -2.44 13.41 -5.66
C ASP A 39 -1.50 12.29 -6.10
N ARG A 40 -1.60 11.93 -7.38
CA ARG A 40 -0.84 10.82 -7.96
C ARG A 40 0.68 10.99 -7.80
N VAL A 41 1.20 12.22 -7.84
CA VAL A 41 2.64 12.47 -7.75
C VAL A 41 3.12 12.25 -6.32
N ALA A 42 2.44 12.84 -5.33
CA ALA A 42 2.77 12.64 -3.92
C ALA A 42 2.61 11.17 -3.52
N TRP A 43 1.53 10.52 -3.96
CA TRP A 43 1.26 9.11 -3.69
C TRP A 43 2.34 8.18 -4.26
N LEU A 44 2.75 8.37 -5.52
CA LEU A 44 3.84 7.58 -6.11
C LEU A 44 5.17 7.82 -5.39
N ARG A 45 5.47 9.07 -5.04
CA ARG A 45 6.70 9.42 -4.31
C ARG A 45 6.74 8.76 -2.92
N ALA A 46 5.63 8.77 -2.20
CA ALA A 46 5.54 8.12 -0.88
C ALA A 46 5.73 6.60 -1.01
N ARG A 47 5.04 5.96 -1.96
CA ARG A 47 5.16 4.52 -2.21
C ARG A 47 6.55 4.06 -2.62
N ALA A 48 7.31 4.91 -3.31
CA ALA A 48 8.67 4.60 -3.71
C ALA A 48 9.64 4.48 -2.52
N GLN A 49 9.30 5.04 -1.36
CA GLN A 49 10.17 5.07 -0.17
C GLN A 49 10.07 3.80 0.69
N GLY A 50 9.16 2.89 0.37
CA GLY A 50 8.82 1.78 1.24
C GLY A 50 8.37 0.51 0.51
N VAL A 51 7.92 -0.45 1.30
CA VAL A 51 7.32 -1.71 0.85
C VAL A 51 5.81 -1.53 0.87
N THR A 52 5.18 -1.67 -0.29
CA THR A 52 3.72 -1.58 -0.45
C THR A 52 3.08 -2.97 -0.41
N ALA A 53 1.76 -3.03 -0.22
CA ALA A 53 1.00 -4.28 -0.33
C ALA A 53 1.23 -5.01 -1.67
N THR A 54 1.36 -4.24 -2.77
CA THR A 54 1.66 -4.78 -4.11
C THR A 54 3.07 -5.38 -4.20
N ASP A 55 4.03 -4.85 -3.44
CA ASP A 55 5.36 -5.45 -3.32
C ASP A 55 5.29 -6.73 -2.50
N ALA A 56 4.64 -6.69 -1.34
CA ALA A 56 4.44 -7.84 -0.45
C ALA A 56 3.74 -9.02 -1.15
N ALA A 57 2.80 -8.74 -2.07
CA ALA A 57 2.16 -9.73 -2.92
C ALA A 57 3.16 -10.63 -3.68
N LYS A 58 4.34 -10.10 -4.01
CA LYS A 58 5.41 -10.80 -4.73
C LYS A 58 6.39 -11.53 -3.80
N LEU A 59 6.41 -11.21 -2.50
CA LEU A 59 7.37 -11.73 -1.53
C LEU A 59 6.98 -13.13 -1.04
N ALA A 60 7.25 -14.15 -1.87
CA ALA A 60 7.00 -15.56 -1.54
C ALA A 60 8.24 -16.25 -0.92
N SER A 61 9.44 -15.71 -1.17
CA SER A 61 10.73 -16.32 -0.82
C SER A 61 11.86 -15.27 -0.86
N GLU A 62 13.04 -15.63 -0.35
CA GLU A 62 14.23 -14.77 -0.48
C GLU A 62 14.65 -14.52 -1.94
N SER A 63 14.44 -15.49 -2.84
CA SER A 63 14.70 -15.29 -4.26
C SER A 63 13.76 -14.25 -4.87
N SER A 64 12.49 -14.23 -4.45
CA SER A 64 11.53 -13.20 -4.88
C SER A 64 11.85 -11.80 -4.32
N VAL A 65 12.48 -11.72 -3.14
CA VAL A 65 12.98 -10.46 -2.57
C VAL A 65 14.01 -9.82 -3.50
N ARG A 66 14.97 -10.61 -4.00
CA ARG A 66 15.99 -10.09 -4.95
C ARG A 66 15.35 -9.55 -6.24
N ALA A 67 14.35 -10.26 -6.77
CA ALA A 67 13.63 -9.80 -7.95
C ALA A 67 12.87 -8.49 -7.69
N ALA A 68 12.16 -8.39 -6.56
CA ALA A 68 11.46 -7.17 -6.17
C ALA A 68 12.40 -5.98 -5.91
N ALA A 69 13.58 -6.23 -5.32
CA ALA A 69 14.60 -5.21 -5.11
C ALA A 69 15.12 -4.67 -6.45
N ASN A 70 15.43 -5.54 -7.40
CA ASN A 70 15.84 -5.14 -8.75
C ASN A 70 14.77 -4.30 -9.44
N GLU A 71 13.50 -4.74 -9.36
CA GLU A 71 12.37 -3.99 -9.93
C GLU A 71 12.28 -2.58 -9.33
N LYS A 72 12.38 -2.42 -8.00
CA LYS A 72 12.32 -1.09 -7.38
C LYS A 72 13.53 -0.20 -7.69
N LEU A 73 14.73 -0.77 -7.77
CA LEU A 73 15.96 0.00 -7.96
C LEU A 73 16.16 0.45 -9.42
N TYR A 74 15.89 -0.44 -10.36
CA TYR A 74 16.25 -0.26 -11.77
C TYR A 74 15.04 -0.04 -12.68
N ASP A 75 13.95 -0.79 -12.47
CA ASP A 75 12.79 -0.76 -13.37
C ASP A 75 11.73 0.27 -12.95
N GLY A 76 11.61 0.53 -11.65
CA GLY A 76 10.56 1.35 -11.05
C GLY A 76 10.68 2.84 -11.35
N ARG A 77 11.87 3.31 -11.80
CA ARG A 77 12.07 4.68 -12.29
C ARG A 77 11.81 4.82 -13.80
N SER A 78 11.91 3.72 -14.55
CA SER A 78 11.90 3.73 -16.03
C SER A 78 10.57 3.27 -16.62
N ARG A 79 9.80 2.44 -15.92
CA ARG A 79 8.41 2.15 -16.29
C ARG A 79 7.50 3.25 -15.76
N GLY A 80 7.39 4.34 -16.53
CA GLY A 80 6.14 5.09 -16.55
C GLY A 80 5.00 4.07 -16.68
N PHE A 81 4.05 4.10 -15.76
CA PHE A 81 2.92 3.19 -15.71
C PHE A 81 2.02 3.45 -16.93
N GLY A 82 2.47 3.07 -18.13
CA GLY A 82 1.66 3.01 -19.33
C GLY A 82 0.59 1.98 -19.07
N GLY A 83 -0.65 2.45 -18.88
CA GLY A 83 -1.78 1.60 -18.59
C GLY A 83 -1.89 0.49 -19.64
N SER A 84 -1.93 -0.75 -19.18
CA SER A 84 -2.46 -1.83 -20.00
C SER A 84 -3.98 -1.74 -20.01
N ARG A 85 -4.63 -2.31 -21.04
CA ARG A 85 -6.09 -2.42 -21.09
C ARG A 85 -6.68 -3.08 -19.83
N TYR A 86 -5.93 -4.00 -19.19
CA TYR A 86 -6.31 -4.61 -17.92
C TYR A 86 -6.29 -3.63 -16.74
N THR A 87 -5.24 -2.81 -16.64
CA THR A 87 -5.16 -1.79 -15.58
C THR A 87 -6.18 -0.67 -15.78
N ASP A 88 -6.54 -0.36 -17.03
CA ASP A 88 -7.54 0.67 -17.33
C ASP A 88 -8.94 0.17 -17.01
N HIS A 89 -9.28 -1.05 -17.44
CA HIS A 89 -10.52 -1.71 -17.07
C HIS A 89 -10.68 -1.81 -15.54
N GLY A 90 -9.64 -2.23 -14.83
CA GLY A 90 -9.66 -2.29 -13.37
C GLY A 90 -10.01 -0.94 -12.74
N ARG A 91 -9.38 0.15 -13.21
CA ARG A 91 -9.62 1.52 -12.71
C ARG A 91 -11.03 2.02 -13.01
N GLU A 92 -11.58 1.67 -14.17
CA GLU A 92 -12.96 2.02 -14.52
C GLU A 92 -13.98 1.26 -13.67
N ARG A 93 -13.69 -0.01 -13.35
CA ARG A 93 -14.59 -0.88 -12.59
C ARG A 93 -14.51 -0.70 -11.08
N GLU A 94 -13.34 -0.34 -10.54
CA GLU A 94 -13.11 -0.22 -9.10
C GLU A 94 -14.16 0.66 -8.39
N PRO A 95 -14.50 1.88 -8.86
CA PRO A 95 -15.55 2.68 -8.21
C PRO A 95 -16.94 2.05 -8.24
N VAL A 96 -17.24 1.22 -9.26
CA VAL A 96 -18.52 0.53 -9.38
C VAL A 96 -18.60 -0.61 -8.36
N ILE A 97 -17.54 -1.40 -8.27
CA ILE A 97 -17.44 -2.50 -7.31
C ILE A 97 -17.37 -1.97 -5.87
N ALA A 98 -16.70 -0.83 -5.64
CA ALA A 98 -16.66 -0.20 -4.33
C ALA A 98 -18.03 0.30 -3.86
N ARG A 99 -18.87 0.83 -4.78
CA ARG A 99 -20.26 1.17 -4.46
C ARG A 99 -21.08 -0.06 -4.08
N TRP A 100 -20.88 -1.17 -4.79
CA TRP A 100 -21.50 -2.46 -4.44
C TRP A 100 -21.03 -2.93 -3.05
N ALA A 101 -19.73 -2.91 -2.76
CA ALA A 101 -19.20 -3.30 -1.45
C ALA A 101 -19.72 -2.40 -0.31
N ARG A 102 -19.92 -1.10 -0.56
CA ARG A 102 -20.56 -0.20 0.38
C ARG A 102 -22.03 -0.56 0.62
N ALA A 103 -22.78 -0.84 -0.44
CA ALA A 103 -24.20 -1.18 -0.35
C ALA A 103 -24.42 -2.51 0.39
N GLU A 104 -23.66 -3.55 0.04
CA GLU A 104 -23.85 -4.91 0.57
C GLU A 104 -23.18 -5.13 1.94
N HIS A 105 -22.04 -4.47 2.20
CA HIS A 105 -21.23 -4.74 3.40
C HIS A 105 -20.97 -3.52 4.29
N GLY A 106 -21.39 -2.32 3.87
CA GLY A 106 -21.19 -1.07 4.59
C GLY A 106 -19.74 -0.57 4.56
N ILE A 107 -18.89 -1.09 3.68
CA ILE A 107 -17.48 -0.72 3.60
C ILE A 107 -17.33 0.53 2.73
N ALA A 108 -16.77 1.61 3.27
CA ALA A 108 -16.56 2.85 2.52
C ALA A 108 -15.32 2.73 1.61
N PRO A 109 -15.34 3.31 0.39
CA PRO A 109 -14.16 3.34 -0.46
C PRO A 109 -13.03 4.17 0.17
N SER A 110 -11.79 3.80 -0.13
CA SER A 110 -10.59 4.49 0.35
C SER A 110 -9.58 4.69 -0.77
N SER A 111 -9.01 5.89 -0.85
CA SER A 111 -7.89 6.27 -1.71
C SER A 111 -6.59 6.51 -0.92
N LEU A 112 -6.64 6.34 0.40
CA LEU A 112 -5.59 6.77 1.31
C LEU A 112 -4.45 5.76 1.39
N LEU A 113 -3.22 6.27 1.42
CA LEU A 113 -2.01 5.52 1.71
C LEU A 113 -1.71 5.64 3.20
N PHE A 114 -1.55 4.51 3.87
CA PHE A 114 -1.23 4.42 5.29
C PHE A 114 0.18 3.86 5.47
N HIS A 115 0.81 4.19 6.60
CA HIS A 115 2.00 3.48 7.08
C HIS A 115 1.71 2.59 8.29
N ALA A 116 2.49 1.53 8.50
CA ALA A 116 2.33 0.64 9.64
C ALA A 116 2.68 1.34 10.95
N GLU A 117 2.12 0.86 12.05
CA GLU A 117 2.46 1.36 13.39
C GLU A 117 3.93 1.15 13.72
N SER A 118 4.47 -0.03 13.39
CA SER A 118 5.84 -0.41 13.77
C SER A 118 6.93 0.12 12.82
N ASP A 119 6.61 0.44 11.56
CA ASP A 119 7.58 0.97 10.59
C ASP A 119 6.89 1.86 9.53
N ARG A 120 7.32 3.13 9.45
CA ARG A 120 6.76 4.12 8.51
C ARG A 120 7.01 3.79 7.03
N ARG A 121 7.93 2.86 6.74
CA ARG A 121 8.24 2.39 5.39
C ARG A 121 7.38 1.20 4.95
N HIS A 122 6.57 0.64 5.84
CA HIS A 122 5.60 -0.39 5.47
C HIS A 122 4.27 0.29 5.14
N LEU A 123 3.84 0.17 3.89
CA LEU A 123 2.80 1.01 3.31
C LEU A 123 1.65 0.18 2.74
N ALA A 124 0.43 0.69 2.82
CA ALA A 124 -0.75 0.05 2.24
C ALA A 124 -1.79 1.08 1.79
N THR A 125 -2.46 0.77 0.69
CA THR A 125 -3.67 1.44 0.23
C THR A 125 -4.73 0.35 0.11
N PRO A 126 -5.63 0.19 1.09
CA PRO A 126 -6.81 -0.66 0.94
C PRO A 126 -7.87 0.08 0.12
N ASP A 127 -8.64 -0.67 -0.68
CA ASP A 127 -9.68 -0.12 -1.56
C ASP A 127 -10.92 0.31 -0.78
N GLY A 128 -11.08 -0.19 0.44
CA GLY A 128 -12.11 0.27 1.37
C GLY A 128 -11.83 -0.03 2.83
N LEU A 129 -12.55 0.69 3.70
CA LEU A 129 -12.41 0.69 5.16
C LEU A 129 -13.79 0.71 5.83
N LYS A 130 -13.91 -0.03 6.93
CA LYS A 130 -15.06 0.02 7.83
C LYS A 130 -14.59 -0.15 9.26
N VAL A 131 -15.05 0.74 10.13
CA VAL A 131 -14.81 0.65 11.57
C VAL A 131 -16.08 0.16 12.22
N LEU A 132 -15.98 -0.92 13.00
CA LEU A 132 -17.08 -1.47 13.79
C LEU A 132 -17.29 -0.65 15.07
N GLY A 133 -18.42 -0.87 15.76
CA GLY A 133 -18.77 -0.09 16.96
C GLY A 133 -17.78 -0.22 18.12
N ASP A 134 -16.96 -1.27 18.14
CA ASP A 134 -15.89 -1.52 19.11
C ASP A 134 -14.53 -0.95 18.68
N GLY A 135 -14.46 -0.28 17.52
CA GLY A 135 -13.23 0.24 16.94
C GLY A 135 -12.46 -0.74 16.06
N THR A 136 -12.92 -1.99 15.94
CA THR A 136 -12.30 -3.00 15.07
C THR A 136 -12.36 -2.57 13.61
N LEU A 137 -11.25 -2.73 12.90
CA LEU A 137 -11.15 -2.35 11.49
C LEU A 137 -11.34 -3.56 10.57
N GLU A 138 -12.22 -3.40 9.58
CA GLU A 138 -12.39 -4.29 8.43
C GLU A 138 -11.96 -3.57 7.15
N LEU A 139 -11.27 -4.29 6.26
CA LEU A 139 -10.79 -3.75 4.99
C LEU A 139 -11.58 -4.33 3.81
N CYS A 140 -11.45 -3.70 2.65
CA CYS A 140 -11.86 -4.26 1.36
C CYS A 140 -10.69 -4.19 0.36
N GLU A 141 -10.59 -5.22 -0.47
CA GLU A 141 -9.66 -5.31 -1.60
C GLU A 141 -10.42 -5.76 -2.85
N ILE A 142 -10.35 -4.96 -3.91
CA ILE A 142 -11.12 -5.11 -5.14
C ILE A 142 -10.23 -5.61 -6.27
N LYS A 143 -10.74 -6.56 -7.05
CA LYS A 143 -10.03 -7.13 -8.20
C LYS A 143 -10.98 -7.28 -9.39
N THR A 144 -10.46 -7.13 -10.59
CA THR A 144 -11.12 -7.58 -11.82
C THR A 144 -10.37 -8.76 -12.38
N THR A 145 -11.07 -9.76 -12.92
CA THR A 145 -10.43 -10.96 -13.44
C THR A 145 -11.09 -11.49 -14.70
N SER A 146 -10.27 -11.99 -15.64
CA SER A 146 -10.78 -12.69 -16.83
C SER A 146 -11.07 -14.17 -16.59
N LYS A 147 -10.71 -14.71 -15.41
CA LYS A 147 -10.83 -16.13 -15.10
C LYS A 147 -11.58 -16.33 -13.79
N PRO A 148 -12.46 -17.33 -13.70
CA PRO A 148 -13.10 -17.67 -12.44
C PRO A 148 -12.08 -18.14 -11.41
N TRP A 149 -12.28 -17.78 -10.14
CA TRP A 149 -11.42 -18.20 -9.04
C TRP A 149 -12.09 -19.31 -8.25
N ARG A 150 -11.39 -20.44 -8.08
CA ARG A 150 -11.79 -21.48 -7.12
C ARG A 150 -11.45 -21.11 -5.68
N GLY A 151 -10.52 -20.18 -5.52
CA GLY A 151 -10.06 -19.61 -4.26
C GLY A 151 -9.16 -18.41 -4.56
N ILE A 152 -8.91 -17.58 -3.56
CA ILE A 152 -8.12 -16.36 -3.73
C ILE A 152 -6.66 -16.73 -4.05
N PRO A 153 -6.09 -16.24 -5.18
CA PRO A 153 -4.68 -16.45 -5.51
C PRO A 153 -3.73 -16.05 -4.37
N ARG A 154 -2.68 -16.86 -4.14
CA ARG A 154 -1.73 -16.66 -3.04
C ARG A 154 -1.07 -15.28 -3.01
N GLY A 155 -0.87 -14.66 -4.18
CA GLY A 155 -0.34 -13.30 -4.26
C GLY A 155 -1.27 -12.26 -3.63
N TYR A 156 -2.57 -12.39 -3.88
CA TYR A 156 -3.57 -11.51 -3.28
C TYR A 156 -3.78 -11.80 -1.79
N LEU A 157 -3.66 -13.05 -1.34
CA LEU A 157 -3.64 -13.34 0.09
C LEU A 157 -2.49 -12.62 0.81
N ARG A 158 -1.27 -12.65 0.24
CA ARG A 158 -0.14 -11.88 0.79
C ARG A 158 -0.38 -10.37 0.79
N GLN A 159 -0.98 -9.84 -0.28
CA GLN A 159 -1.36 -8.43 -0.34
C GLN A 159 -2.32 -8.06 0.79
N VAL A 160 -3.34 -8.89 1.00
CA VAL A 160 -4.38 -8.72 2.01
C VAL A 160 -3.82 -8.79 3.42
N TRP A 161 -3.05 -9.84 3.75
CA TRP A 161 -2.40 -9.96 5.06
C TRP A 161 -1.44 -8.80 5.33
N TRP A 162 -0.74 -8.30 4.31
CA TRP A 162 0.07 -7.10 4.44
C TRP A 162 -0.76 -5.85 4.79
N GLN A 163 -1.89 -5.63 4.12
CA GLN A 163 -2.78 -4.50 4.43
C GLN A 163 -3.34 -4.60 5.85
N GLN A 164 -3.74 -5.79 6.28
CA GLN A 164 -4.21 -6.07 7.64
C GLN A 164 -3.12 -5.75 8.67
N TYR A 165 -1.90 -6.19 8.42
CA TYR A 165 -0.74 -5.82 9.24
C TYR A 165 -0.53 -4.32 9.31
N VAL A 166 -0.50 -3.64 8.15
CA VAL A 166 -0.23 -2.20 8.10
C VAL A 166 -1.29 -1.42 8.86
N LEU A 167 -2.58 -1.73 8.70
CA LEU A 167 -3.64 -0.94 9.33
C LEU A 167 -4.05 -1.45 10.72
N GLY A 168 -3.72 -2.69 11.10
CA GLY A 168 -4.21 -3.33 12.31
C GLY A 168 -5.64 -3.85 12.17
N ALA A 169 -5.99 -4.39 11.00
CA ALA A 169 -7.31 -4.94 10.73
C ALA A 169 -7.38 -6.45 11.01
N GLU A 170 -8.56 -6.91 11.43
CA GLU A 170 -8.83 -8.32 11.77
C GLU A 170 -9.19 -9.18 10.56
N ARG A 171 -9.77 -8.56 9.52
CA ARG A 171 -10.12 -9.24 8.28
C ARG A 171 -10.28 -8.28 7.10
N THR A 172 -10.23 -8.83 5.91
CA THR A 172 -10.45 -8.11 4.65
C THR A 172 -11.46 -8.84 3.80
N LEU A 173 -12.44 -8.10 3.27
CA LEU A 173 -13.34 -8.59 2.23
C LEU A 173 -12.62 -8.48 0.88
N VAL A 174 -12.27 -9.61 0.28
CA VAL A 174 -11.78 -9.63 -1.10
C VAL A 174 -12.98 -9.72 -2.01
N VAL A 175 -13.19 -8.70 -2.84
CA VAL A 175 -14.25 -8.62 -3.83
C VAL A 175 -13.63 -8.73 -5.21
N TRP A 176 -14.16 -9.59 -6.08
CA TRP A 176 -13.72 -9.66 -7.46
C TRP A 176 -14.87 -9.71 -8.44
N GLU A 177 -14.70 -9.00 -9.55
CA GLU A 177 -15.61 -9.03 -10.69
C GLU A 177 -14.96 -9.82 -11.83
N GLN A 178 -15.68 -10.82 -12.33
CA GLN A 178 -15.26 -11.53 -13.54
C GLN A 178 -15.71 -10.76 -14.78
N HIS A 179 -14.86 -10.73 -15.80
CA HIS A 179 -15.19 -10.17 -17.10
C HIS A 179 -14.79 -11.11 -18.25
N ASP A 180 -15.49 -11.00 -19.38
CA ASP A 180 -15.11 -11.57 -20.66
C ASP A 180 -14.91 -10.42 -21.66
N GLY A 181 -13.76 -10.36 -22.32
CA GLY A 181 -13.45 -9.25 -23.22
C GLY A 181 -13.55 -7.84 -22.61
N PHE A 182 -13.30 -7.71 -21.29
CA PHE A 182 -13.47 -6.48 -20.50
C PHE A 182 -14.93 -6.03 -20.31
N VAL A 183 -15.88 -6.97 -20.45
CA VAL A 183 -17.29 -6.80 -20.12
C VAL A 183 -17.63 -7.67 -18.91
N PRO A 184 -18.17 -7.12 -17.81
CA PRO A 184 -18.56 -7.91 -16.64
C PRO A 184 -19.55 -9.04 -17.00
N VAL A 185 -19.36 -10.24 -16.46
CA VAL A 185 -20.20 -11.43 -16.77
C VAL A 185 -21.18 -11.81 -15.66
N GLY A 186 -21.38 -10.94 -14.67
CA GLY A 186 -22.30 -11.15 -13.56
C GLY A 186 -22.02 -10.18 -12.42
N ASP A 187 -22.65 -10.44 -11.27
CA ASP A 187 -22.41 -9.68 -10.05
C ASP A 187 -21.02 -9.98 -9.47
N PRO A 188 -20.41 -9.02 -8.75
CA PRO A 188 -19.17 -9.26 -8.02
C PRO A 188 -19.30 -10.44 -7.04
N GLN A 189 -18.26 -11.25 -6.96
CA GLN A 189 -18.12 -12.29 -5.95
C GLN A 189 -17.25 -11.78 -4.82
N CYS A 190 -17.43 -12.31 -3.61
CA CYS A 190 -16.61 -11.91 -2.47
C CYS A 190 -16.29 -13.05 -1.52
N ARG A 191 -15.20 -12.87 -0.75
CA ARG A 191 -14.82 -13.79 0.33
C ARG A 191 -14.05 -13.04 1.41
N TRP A 192 -14.38 -13.31 2.67
CA TRP A 192 -13.60 -12.84 3.81
C TRP A 192 -12.28 -13.60 3.92
N VAL A 193 -11.21 -12.86 4.22
CA VAL A 193 -9.90 -13.39 4.58
C VAL A 193 -9.57 -12.88 5.97
N ASP A 194 -9.49 -13.82 6.91
CA ASP A 194 -9.12 -13.53 8.29
C ASP A 194 -7.62 -13.30 8.41
N ARG A 195 -7.24 -12.57 9.45
CA ARG A 195 -5.88 -12.29 9.82
C ARG A 195 -5.11 -13.57 10.15
N ASP A 196 -3.90 -13.67 9.61
CA ASP A 196 -2.99 -14.79 9.82
C ASP A 196 -1.62 -14.24 10.25
N GLU A 197 -1.34 -14.32 11.55
CA GLU A 197 -0.12 -13.75 12.14
C GLU A 197 1.16 -14.45 11.66
N ASP A 198 1.11 -15.74 11.33
CA ASP A 198 2.28 -16.47 10.83
C ASP A 198 2.64 -16.00 9.42
N GLN A 199 1.64 -15.82 8.56
CA GLN A 199 1.84 -15.27 7.22
C GLN A 199 2.31 -13.81 7.29
N ILE A 200 1.75 -13.01 8.20
CA ILE A 200 2.18 -11.63 8.43
C ILE A 200 3.64 -11.58 8.88
N ALA A 201 4.02 -12.38 9.88
CA ALA A 201 5.39 -12.42 10.38
C ALA A 201 6.39 -12.79 9.27
N GLN A 202 6.04 -13.75 8.41
CA GLN A 202 6.85 -14.10 7.25
C GLN A 202 7.00 -12.94 6.27
N LEU A 203 5.91 -12.22 5.97
CA LEU A 203 5.93 -11.08 5.06
C LEU A 203 6.78 -9.92 5.61
N VAL A 204 6.63 -9.60 6.90
CA VAL A 204 7.42 -8.55 7.56
C VAL A 204 8.91 -8.88 7.52
N ARG A 205 9.29 -10.14 7.75
CA ARG A 205 10.69 -10.60 7.60
C ARG A 205 11.21 -10.37 6.18
N LEU A 206 10.45 -10.80 5.16
CA LEU A 206 10.85 -10.63 3.75
C LEU A 206 10.89 -9.15 3.33
N ALA A 207 10.00 -8.32 3.87
CA ALA A 207 10.01 -6.88 3.65
C ALA A 207 11.24 -6.21 4.26
N GLY A 208 11.68 -6.65 5.44
CA GLY A 208 12.96 -6.23 6.03
C GLY A 208 14.14 -6.50 5.10
N MET A 209 14.21 -7.72 4.54
CA MET A 209 15.25 -8.07 3.56
C MET A 209 15.18 -7.21 2.29
N LEU A 210 13.98 -6.89 1.82
CA LEU A 210 13.78 -6.00 0.67
C LEU A 210 14.30 -4.59 0.96
N LEU A 211 13.95 -4.02 2.12
CA LEU A 211 14.41 -2.70 2.53
C LEU A 211 15.94 -2.66 2.66
N ASP A 212 16.56 -3.70 3.20
CA ASP A 212 18.01 -3.80 3.32
C ASP A 212 18.70 -3.92 1.96
N ALA A 213 18.12 -4.70 1.04
CA ALA A 213 18.62 -4.81 -0.34
C ALA A 213 18.52 -3.47 -1.12
N MET A 214 17.56 -2.62 -0.77
CA MET A 214 17.36 -1.30 -1.38
C MET A 214 18.25 -0.21 -0.79
N ARG A 215 18.93 -0.45 0.35
CA ARG A 215 19.78 0.57 0.95
C ARG A 215 20.90 0.96 -0.02
N PRO A 216 21.21 2.25 -0.17
CA PRO A 216 22.41 2.68 -0.89
C PRO A 216 23.62 1.96 -0.28
N GLN A 217 24.40 1.26 -1.10
CA GLN A 217 25.67 0.68 -0.65
C GLN A 217 26.64 1.82 -0.33
N ALA A 218 26.66 2.26 0.93
CA ALA A 218 27.74 3.10 1.43
C ALA A 218 29.04 2.29 1.32
N GLY A 219 29.90 2.62 0.34
CA GLY A 219 31.30 2.17 0.35
C GLY A 219 31.86 1.45 -0.88
N ARG A 220 31.13 1.15 -1.96
CA ARG A 220 31.76 0.57 -3.18
C ARG A 220 32.51 1.58 -4.06
N ALA A 221 32.44 2.88 -3.76
CA ALA A 221 33.17 3.93 -4.48
C ALA A 221 34.55 4.27 -3.86
N ALA A 222 34.91 3.71 -2.70
CA ALA A 222 36.18 4.03 -2.01
C ALA A 222 37.32 3.02 -2.25
N ALA A 223 37.07 1.90 -2.94
CA ALA A 223 38.07 0.85 -3.21
C ALA A 223 38.63 0.86 -4.65
N ALA A 224 38.31 1.89 -5.45
CA ALA A 224 38.79 2.04 -6.83
C ALA A 224 39.75 3.23 -7.01
N GLY A 225 40.43 3.66 -5.94
CA GLY A 225 41.44 4.71 -5.97
C GLY A 225 42.82 4.18 -5.57
N VAL A 226 43.81 4.43 -6.42
CA VAL A 226 45.26 4.17 -6.28
C VAL A 226 45.74 2.78 -6.72
N GLY A 227 45.55 2.49 -8.02
CA GLY A 227 46.53 1.74 -8.78
C GLY A 227 47.40 2.74 -9.56
N THR A 228 48.60 3.00 -9.07
CA THR A 228 49.65 3.75 -9.78
C THR A 228 49.88 3.10 -11.15
N ALA A 229 49.61 3.84 -12.22
CA ALA A 229 49.94 3.41 -13.57
C ALA A 229 51.47 3.31 -13.72
N PRO A 230 52.04 2.20 -14.19
CA PRO A 230 53.44 2.19 -14.59
C PRO A 230 53.59 2.94 -15.93
N ASP A 231 54.52 3.89 -15.89
CA ASP A 231 55.09 4.67 -16.99
C ASP A 231 55.30 3.82 -18.26
N ARG A 232 54.65 4.19 -19.36
CA ARG A 232 54.88 3.59 -20.68
C ARG A 232 56.00 4.35 -21.36
N SER A 233 57.23 4.10 -20.92
CA SER A 233 58.44 4.58 -21.58
C SER A 233 59.14 3.41 -22.30
N PHE A 234 59.33 3.60 -23.60
CA PHE A 234 60.22 2.90 -24.55
C PHE A 234 59.98 1.42 -24.90
N TYR A 235 59.42 1.19 -26.11
CA TYR A 235 59.80 0.05 -26.96
C TYR A 235 60.38 0.57 -28.27
N ARG A 236 61.66 0.25 -28.53
CA ARG A 236 62.35 0.47 -29.82
C ARG A 236 62.21 -0.80 -30.68
N PRO A 237 61.88 -0.69 -31.98
CA PRO A 237 61.89 -1.84 -32.87
C PRO A 237 63.33 -2.20 -33.28
N GLY A 238 63.69 -3.48 -33.21
CA GLY A 238 64.90 -4.05 -33.80
C GLY A 238 64.70 -4.41 -35.29
N PRO A 239 65.77 -4.57 -36.07
CA PRO A 239 65.68 -4.58 -37.53
C PRO A 239 65.24 -5.94 -38.10
N LEU A 240 64.63 -5.85 -39.28
CA LEU A 240 64.12 -6.91 -40.14
C LEU A 240 65.21 -7.89 -40.59
N ALA A 241 64.81 -9.15 -40.75
CA ALA A 241 65.40 -10.11 -41.69
C ALA A 241 64.24 -10.70 -42.53
#